data_AF-A0A7X7S1C8-F1
#
_entry.id   AF-A0A7X7S1C8-F1
#
_cell.length_a   1.000
_cell.length_b   1.000
_cell.length_c   1.000
_cell.angle_alpha   90.00
_cell.angle_beta   90.00
_cell.angle_gamma   90.00
#
_symmetry.space_group_name_H-M   'P 1'
#
loop_
_entity.id
_entity.type
_entity.pdbx_description
1 polymer ?
#
loop_
_entity_poly.entity_id
_entity_poly.type
_entity_poly.pdbx_seq_one_letter_code
_entity_poly.pdbx_strand_id
1 'polypeptide(L)'
;MTVMVQASISPTVDGVAIENGDEIGAFTAARLCVGSIVWSGSNAAITIWGDNDQTATIDGMVAGDTLKYRVWDASLAMEIPAAVTYTSGGTIYSVDGMAILSSLAASTYSVTYNGNGSTDGTTPNDANKYPQGATVTVLGNTGSLVKTGSTFAGWNTAVNGSGTSYAGSETFVMGTANVTLYAQWTVNPTYTVTYKGNGNTGGSVPADTNSYEKGATVSVSGNTGSLVKTGSTFAGWNTAANGSGTSYAGSETFVMGTANVTLYAQWKNTYTLSIVYVIGSGLPVKDRDSVVNHGDTIRVTAPTRSSSGFIKWKITTGSAVLLDSTSLSAKVVLTSGDVTLTAVYDPATEILNQAHSLPSAFDFSFNTASFSIQIAVPRVTGYSSVTVCVRLYDLSGRILCERINTELSAGYYNLKLSSGNNGIMWGICRMDAAGFSKTEKVLLKR
;
A
#
# COMPACT_ATOMS: atom_id res chain seq x y z
N MET A 1 11.86 36.25 -76.10
CA MET A 1 10.62 36.87 -75.57
C MET A 1 10.97 37.93 -74.53
N THR A 2 10.18 38.98 -74.39
CA THR A 2 10.32 40.00 -73.33
C THR A 2 9.07 40.03 -72.46
N VAL A 3 9.24 39.96 -71.14
CA VAL A 3 8.13 40.08 -70.18
C VAL A 3 8.24 41.42 -69.45
N MET A 4 7.23 42.27 -69.62
CA MET A 4 7.14 43.56 -68.95
C MET A 4 6.51 43.41 -67.57
N VAL A 5 7.20 43.95 -66.56
CA VAL A 5 6.73 44.07 -65.18
C VAL A 5 6.54 45.55 -64.87
N GLN A 6 5.29 46.01 -64.81
CA GLN A 6 4.98 47.42 -64.57
C GLN A 6 5.00 47.72 -63.06
N ALA A 7 5.57 48.84 -62.64
CA ALA A 7 5.56 49.28 -61.25
C ALA A 7 4.14 49.38 -60.67
N SER A 8 3.15 49.69 -61.51
CA SER A 8 1.75 49.81 -61.12
C SER A 8 1.07 48.51 -60.70
N ILE A 9 1.65 47.33 -61.02
CA ILE A 9 1.08 46.05 -60.56
C ILE A 9 1.50 45.72 -59.13
N SER A 10 2.45 46.48 -58.56
CA SER A 10 3.01 46.32 -57.21
C SER A 10 3.23 44.85 -56.84
N PRO A 11 4.22 44.17 -57.45
CA PRO A 11 4.47 42.75 -57.18
C PRO A 11 4.58 42.48 -55.68
N THR A 12 4.03 41.36 -55.21
CA THR A 12 3.90 41.11 -53.76
C THR A 12 4.46 39.77 -53.32
N VAL A 13 4.90 39.72 -52.06
CA VAL A 13 5.07 38.51 -51.23
C VAL A 13 4.13 38.64 -50.04
N ASP A 14 3.25 37.67 -49.81
CA ASP A 14 2.26 37.69 -48.71
C ASP A 14 1.37 38.95 -48.69
N GLY A 15 1.10 39.52 -49.87
CA GLY A 15 0.31 40.74 -50.04
C GLY A 15 1.06 42.03 -49.72
N VAL A 16 2.33 41.96 -49.30
CA VAL A 16 3.22 43.10 -49.11
C VAL A 16 4.03 43.31 -50.39
N ALA A 17 4.17 44.55 -50.83
CA ALA A 17 4.96 44.87 -52.02
C ALA A 17 6.43 44.48 -51.81
N ILE A 18 7.03 43.87 -52.83
CA ILE A 18 8.46 43.53 -52.82
C ILE A 18 9.32 44.80 -52.81
N GLU A 19 10.46 44.74 -52.15
CA GLU A 19 11.35 45.87 -51.89
C GLU A 19 12.47 45.99 -52.94
N ASN A 20 13.17 47.12 -52.93
CA ASN A 20 14.34 47.30 -53.78
C ASN A 20 15.43 46.31 -53.37
N GLY A 21 15.90 45.51 -54.34
CA GLY A 21 16.89 44.44 -54.10
C GLY A 21 16.31 43.03 -54.11
N ASP A 22 14.98 42.88 -54.06
CA ASP A 22 14.32 41.60 -54.39
C ASP A 22 14.50 41.28 -55.88
N GLU A 23 14.34 40.02 -56.28
CA GLU A 23 14.46 39.63 -57.70
C GLU A 23 13.20 38.95 -58.22
N ILE A 24 12.87 39.20 -59.49
CA ILE A 24 11.82 38.46 -60.20
C ILE A 24 12.52 37.62 -61.26
N GLY A 25 12.37 36.30 -61.14
CA GLY A 25 12.91 35.33 -62.10
C GLY A 25 11.81 34.64 -62.91
N ALA A 26 12.12 34.36 -64.16
CA ALA A 26 11.34 33.52 -65.06
C ALA A 26 12.07 32.19 -65.27
N PHE A 27 11.32 31.09 -65.25
CA PHE A 27 11.85 29.75 -65.19
C PHE A 27 11.12 28.80 -66.15
N THR A 28 11.85 27.79 -66.62
CA THR A 28 11.26 26.61 -67.26
C THR A 28 10.47 25.76 -66.26
N ALA A 29 9.69 24.79 -66.75
CA ALA A 29 9.05 23.78 -65.89
C ALA A 29 10.07 22.95 -65.09
N ALA A 30 11.30 22.81 -65.60
CA ALA A 30 12.41 22.10 -64.94
C ALA A 30 13.20 22.98 -63.93
N ARG A 31 12.71 24.18 -63.60
CA ARG A 31 13.35 25.17 -62.71
C ARG A 31 14.69 25.73 -63.24
N LEU A 32 14.93 25.70 -64.54
CA LEU A 32 16.04 26.45 -65.14
C LEU A 32 15.65 27.95 -65.19
N CYS A 33 16.47 28.83 -64.63
CA CYS A 33 16.27 30.28 -64.75
C CYS A 33 16.62 30.73 -66.18
N VAL A 34 15.64 31.32 -66.87
CA VAL A 34 15.76 31.78 -68.26
C VAL A 34 15.70 33.30 -68.39
N GLY A 35 15.69 34.00 -67.27
CA GLY A 35 15.73 35.45 -67.20
C GLY A 35 15.39 35.93 -65.79
N SER A 36 16.05 36.98 -65.33
CA SER A 36 15.74 37.61 -64.05
C SER A 36 15.99 39.12 -64.10
N ILE A 37 15.40 39.83 -63.14
CA ILE A 37 15.64 41.24 -62.88
C ILE A 37 15.75 41.47 -61.37
N VAL A 38 16.59 42.43 -60.97
CA VAL A 38 16.52 43.02 -59.64
C VAL A 38 15.46 44.10 -59.64
N TRP A 39 14.52 44.00 -58.70
CA TRP A 39 13.45 44.97 -58.54
C TRP A 39 13.98 46.28 -57.98
N SER A 40 13.54 47.39 -58.59
CA SER A 40 13.95 48.76 -58.24
C SER A 40 12.75 49.70 -58.05
N GLY A 41 11.54 49.14 -57.88
CA GLY A 41 10.30 49.91 -57.75
C GLY A 41 9.84 50.62 -59.02
N SER A 42 10.50 50.36 -60.15
CA SER A 42 10.23 50.98 -61.45
C SER A 42 9.83 49.94 -62.49
N ASN A 43 9.25 50.39 -63.61
CA ASN A 43 8.94 49.50 -64.73
C ASN A 43 10.20 48.77 -65.17
N ALA A 44 10.09 47.46 -65.34
CA ALA A 44 11.20 46.59 -65.70
C ALA A 44 10.78 45.61 -66.81
N ALA A 45 11.79 45.03 -67.46
CA ALA A 45 11.60 44.05 -68.52
C ALA A 45 12.52 42.86 -68.26
N ILE A 46 11.95 41.67 -68.21
CA ILE A 46 12.70 40.41 -68.11
C ILE A 46 12.92 39.92 -69.53
N THR A 47 14.18 39.83 -69.93
CA THR A 47 14.55 39.15 -71.17
C THR A 47 14.51 37.65 -70.92
N ILE A 48 13.72 36.93 -71.72
CA ILE A 48 13.62 35.47 -71.65
C ILE A 48 14.49 34.86 -72.74
N TRP A 49 15.54 34.17 -72.31
CA TRP A 49 16.46 33.45 -73.18
C TRP A 49 15.79 32.21 -73.79
N GLY A 50 15.87 32.13 -75.12
CA GLY A 50 15.49 30.94 -75.87
C GLY A 50 16.64 29.95 -75.93
N ASP A 51 16.30 28.69 -76.14
CA ASP A 51 17.28 27.65 -76.46
C ASP A 51 17.95 27.93 -77.80
N ASN A 52 19.23 27.57 -77.92
CA ASN A 52 19.98 27.71 -79.16
C ASN A 52 19.98 26.39 -79.96
N ASP A 53 20.19 26.46 -81.28
CA ASP A 53 20.29 25.27 -82.14
C ASP A 53 21.71 24.67 -82.22
N GLN A 54 22.63 25.16 -81.37
CA GLN A 54 24.06 24.83 -81.45
C GLN A 54 24.42 23.60 -80.60
N THR A 55 23.61 23.28 -79.59
CA THR A 55 23.83 22.10 -78.75
C THR A 55 22.56 21.26 -78.63
N ALA A 56 22.72 19.96 -78.33
CA ALA A 56 21.59 19.08 -78.06
C ALA A 56 21.00 19.26 -76.64
N THR A 57 21.70 19.98 -75.77
CA THR A 57 21.24 20.28 -74.41
C THR A 57 20.31 21.48 -74.47
N ILE A 58 19.10 21.34 -73.95
CA ILE A 58 18.16 22.46 -73.85
C ILE A 58 18.61 23.35 -72.69
N ASP A 59 19.12 24.55 -72.98
CA ASP A 59 19.65 25.54 -72.02
C ASP A 59 18.87 26.86 -71.99
N GLY A 60 17.77 26.94 -72.73
CA GLY A 60 16.81 28.04 -72.70
C GLY A 60 15.37 27.57 -72.88
N MET A 61 14.48 28.51 -73.25
CA MET A 61 13.09 28.19 -73.59
C MET A 61 12.94 27.73 -75.04
N VAL A 62 12.14 26.69 -75.27
CA VAL A 62 11.70 26.29 -76.62
C VAL A 62 10.32 26.88 -76.89
N ALA A 63 10.03 27.27 -78.14
CA ALA A 63 8.72 27.81 -78.52
C ALA A 63 7.59 26.84 -78.13
N GLY A 64 6.60 27.34 -77.37
CA GLY A 64 5.54 26.50 -76.80
C GLY A 64 5.72 26.16 -75.31
N ASP A 65 6.92 26.34 -74.75
CA ASP A 65 7.18 26.10 -73.34
C ASP A 65 6.40 27.06 -72.44
N THR A 66 6.05 26.58 -71.24
CA THR A 66 5.34 27.39 -70.25
C THR A 66 6.31 28.08 -69.30
N LEU A 67 6.20 29.41 -69.20
CA LEU A 67 6.88 30.24 -68.22
C LEU A 67 6.31 30.04 -66.81
N LYS A 68 7.22 29.88 -65.85
CA LYS A 68 6.95 29.92 -64.41
C LYS A 68 7.70 31.11 -63.80
N TYR A 69 7.13 31.73 -62.77
CA TYR A 69 7.73 32.91 -62.14
C TYR A 69 8.01 32.64 -60.68
N ARG A 70 9.02 33.34 -60.18
CA ARG A 70 9.39 33.33 -58.77
C ARG A 70 9.89 34.67 -58.34
N VAL A 71 9.74 34.92 -57.05
CA VAL A 71 10.36 36.05 -56.38
C VAL A 71 11.47 35.52 -55.49
N TRP A 72 12.65 36.11 -55.59
CA TRP A 72 13.64 36.04 -54.53
C TRP A 72 13.38 37.19 -53.57
N ASP A 73 12.95 36.87 -52.35
CA ASP A 73 12.80 37.82 -51.27
C ASP A 73 14.12 37.90 -50.50
N ALA A 74 14.79 39.05 -50.61
CA ALA A 74 16.10 39.27 -50.02
C ALA A 74 16.04 39.33 -48.49
N SER A 75 14.92 39.80 -47.93
CA SER A 75 14.72 39.90 -46.48
C SER A 75 14.57 38.52 -45.83
N LEU A 76 13.92 37.59 -46.54
CA LEU A 76 13.73 36.20 -46.12
C LEU A 76 14.85 35.26 -46.61
N ALA A 77 15.73 35.74 -47.49
CA ALA A 77 16.73 34.94 -48.20
C ALA A 77 16.12 33.68 -48.85
N MET A 78 15.01 33.87 -49.58
CA MET A 78 14.16 32.77 -50.01
C MET A 78 13.58 32.96 -51.41
N GLU A 79 13.59 31.89 -52.19
CA GLU A 79 12.93 31.81 -53.50
C GLU A 79 11.48 31.28 -53.37
N ILE A 80 10.50 32.05 -53.82
CA ILE A 80 9.07 31.79 -53.63
C ILE A 80 8.37 31.69 -54.99
N PRO A 81 7.65 30.59 -55.30
CA PRO A 81 6.80 30.51 -56.50
C PRO A 81 5.78 31.65 -56.56
N ALA A 82 5.66 32.28 -57.71
CA ALA A 82 4.75 33.40 -57.94
C ALA A 82 3.65 33.04 -58.94
N ALA A 83 2.40 33.35 -58.58
CA ALA A 83 1.28 33.36 -59.49
C ALA A 83 1.26 34.69 -60.26
N VAL A 84 1.00 34.62 -61.56
CA VAL A 84 0.94 35.81 -62.42
C VAL A 84 -0.33 35.80 -63.27
N THR A 85 -0.79 36.99 -63.64
CA THR A 85 -1.77 37.20 -64.70
C THR A 85 -1.22 38.19 -65.72
N TYR A 86 -1.82 38.24 -66.91
CA TYR A 86 -1.32 39.04 -68.03
C TYR A 86 -2.37 40.02 -68.54
N THR A 87 -1.94 41.25 -68.80
CA THR A 87 -2.70 42.22 -69.60
C THR A 87 -2.65 41.86 -71.07
N SER A 88 -1.50 41.37 -71.54
CA SER A 88 -1.24 40.98 -72.93
C SER A 88 -0.18 39.88 -73.00
N GLY A 89 -0.24 39.05 -74.04
CA GLY A 89 0.57 37.84 -74.15
C GLY A 89 0.04 36.72 -73.25
N GLY A 90 0.95 35.92 -72.69
CA GLY A 90 0.57 34.84 -71.79
C GLY A 90 1.76 34.05 -71.27
N THR A 91 1.47 32.87 -70.70
CA THR A 91 2.50 31.99 -70.12
C THR A 91 3.31 31.22 -71.15
N ILE A 92 2.91 31.22 -72.42
CA ILE A 92 3.59 30.42 -73.46
C ILE A 92 4.71 31.24 -74.07
N TYR A 93 5.91 30.67 -74.07
CA TYR A 93 7.08 31.26 -74.70
C TYR A 93 6.96 31.23 -76.23
N SER A 94 7.29 32.35 -76.86
CA SER A 94 7.49 32.46 -78.30
C SER A 94 8.75 33.28 -78.61
N VAL A 95 9.43 32.91 -79.70
CA VAL A 95 10.54 33.70 -80.23
C VAL A 95 10.03 35.10 -80.57
N ASP A 96 10.79 36.13 -80.20
CA ASP A 96 10.42 37.55 -80.32
C ASP A 96 9.09 37.96 -79.66
N GLY A 97 8.49 37.07 -78.86
CA GLY A 97 7.23 37.34 -78.16
C GLY A 97 7.36 38.47 -77.14
N MET A 98 6.22 39.08 -76.82
CA MET A 98 6.10 40.06 -75.74
C MET A 98 4.91 39.69 -74.85
N ALA A 99 5.09 39.81 -73.53
CA ALA A 99 4.01 39.70 -72.57
C ALA A 99 4.07 40.83 -71.54
N ILE A 100 2.92 41.21 -71.00
CA ILE A 100 2.79 42.26 -69.99
C ILE A 100 2.05 41.69 -68.81
N LEU A 101 2.69 41.65 -67.64
CA LEU A 101 2.05 41.18 -66.42
C LEU A 101 0.99 42.19 -65.96
N SER A 102 -0.19 41.71 -65.57
CA SER A 102 -1.20 42.47 -64.83
C SER A 102 -1.13 42.23 -63.33
N SER A 103 -0.56 41.11 -62.88
CA SER A 103 -0.27 40.85 -61.48
C SER A 103 0.89 39.88 -61.31
N LEU A 104 1.59 40.00 -60.17
CA LEU A 104 2.56 39.03 -59.70
C LEU A 104 2.44 38.93 -58.17
N ALA A 105 2.10 37.74 -57.67
CA ALA A 105 1.93 37.51 -56.25
C ALA A 105 2.59 36.18 -55.84
N ALA A 106 3.52 36.26 -54.91
CA ALA A 106 4.14 35.15 -54.23
C ALA A 106 3.51 34.99 -52.83
N SER A 107 3.48 33.76 -52.34
CA SER A 107 2.92 33.47 -51.02
C SER A 107 3.77 32.45 -50.28
N THR A 108 3.97 32.71 -48.99
CA THR A 108 4.51 31.78 -48.02
C THR A 108 3.40 31.30 -47.10
N TYR A 109 3.66 30.18 -46.44
CA TYR A 109 2.72 29.56 -45.53
C TYR A 109 3.42 29.20 -44.23
N SER A 110 2.66 29.13 -43.15
CA SER A 110 3.16 28.78 -41.82
C SER A 110 2.57 27.47 -41.33
N VAL A 111 3.33 26.80 -40.46
CA VAL A 111 2.83 25.68 -39.65
C VAL A 111 2.64 26.15 -38.22
N THR A 112 1.47 25.89 -37.67
CA THR A 112 1.13 26.23 -36.28
C THR A 112 0.75 24.98 -35.52
N TYR A 113 1.03 24.97 -34.22
CA TYR A 113 0.76 23.84 -33.34
C TYR A 113 -0.32 24.21 -32.33
N ASN A 114 -1.26 23.30 -32.09
CA ASN A 114 -2.36 23.47 -31.15
C ASN A 114 -2.37 22.31 -30.13
N GLY A 115 -2.32 22.63 -28.83
CA GLY A 115 -2.26 21.63 -27.75
C GLY A 115 -3.50 20.74 -27.62
N ASN A 116 -4.59 21.07 -28.32
CA ASN A 116 -5.80 20.26 -28.46
C ASN A 116 -6.37 19.72 -27.14
N GLY A 117 -6.67 20.65 -26.23
CA GLY A 117 -7.15 20.34 -24.88
C GLY A 117 -6.06 19.84 -23.94
N SER A 118 -4.79 20.20 -24.19
CA SER A 118 -3.72 20.07 -23.20
C SER A 118 -4.08 20.83 -21.93
N THR A 119 -3.67 20.27 -20.79
CA THR A 119 -3.89 20.83 -19.45
C THR A 119 -2.66 21.56 -18.91
N ASP A 120 -1.49 21.33 -19.48
CA ASP A 120 -0.24 22.00 -19.11
C ASP A 120 0.77 22.00 -20.28
N GLY A 121 1.87 22.73 -20.13
CA GLY A 121 2.92 22.92 -21.13
C GLY A 121 2.58 23.97 -22.18
N THR A 122 3.46 24.12 -23.18
CA THR A 122 3.27 25.07 -24.29
C THR A 122 3.41 24.37 -25.64
N THR A 123 2.74 24.90 -26.66
CA THR A 123 2.89 24.39 -28.01
C THR A 123 4.26 24.77 -28.58
N PRO A 124 4.87 23.91 -29.42
CA PRO A 124 6.04 24.31 -30.18
C PRO A 124 5.77 25.55 -31.04
N ASN A 125 6.78 26.39 -31.19
CA ASN A 125 6.74 27.54 -32.09
C ASN A 125 7.63 27.27 -33.31
N ASP A 126 7.02 27.12 -34.49
CA ASP A 126 7.74 27.12 -35.76
C ASP A 126 7.71 28.54 -36.34
N ALA A 127 8.85 29.22 -36.27
CA ALA A 127 8.99 30.60 -36.74
C ALA A 127 9.23 30.69 -38.26
N ASN A 128 9.40 29.56 -38.95
CA ASN A 128 9.74 29.56 -40.37
C ASN A 128 8.53 29.90 -41.25
N LYS A 129 8.83 30.45 -42.41
CA LYS A 129 7.90 30.63 -43.54
C LYS A 129 8.28 29.65 -44.63
N TYR A 130 7.28 29.01 -45.22
CA TYR A 130 7.49 27.95 -46.21
C TYR A 130 6.83 28.32 -47.54
N PRO A 131 7.56 28.35 -48.66
CA PRO A 131 6.95 28.47 -49.97
C PRO A 131 6.23 27.16 -50.33
N GLN A 132 5.28 27.23 -51.26
CA GLN A 132 4.64 26.02 -51.80
C GLN A 132 5.69 25.02 -52.31
N GLY A 133 5.53 23.75 -51.93
CA GLY A 133 6.44 22.68 -52.33
C GLY A 133 7.68 22.54 -51.46
N ALA A 134 7.90 23.41 -50.47
CA ALA A 134 8.97 23.24 -49.49
C ALA A 134 8.72 22.02 -48.60
N THR A 135 9.80 21.38 -48.16
CA THR A 135 9.71 20.30 -47.15
C THR A 135 9.68 20.92 -45.76
N VAL A 136 8.65 20.61 -44.99
CA VAL A 136 8.50 20.98 -43.58
C VAL A 136 8.96 19.80 -42.73
N THR A 137 9.68 20.06 -41.63
CA THR A 137 9.95 19.08 -40.58
C THR A 137 9.05 19.34 -39.38
N VAL A 138 8.27 18.35 -38.97
CA VAL A 138 7.32 18.45 -37.87
C VAL A 138 8.07 18.49 -36.54
N LEU A 139 7.77 19.48 -35.70
CA LEU A 139 8.33 19.61 -34.36
C LEU A 139 7.74 18.55 -33.43
N GLY A 140 8.55 17.95 -32.57
CA GLY A 140 8.06 17.07 -31.51
C GLY A 140 7.34 17.83 -30.39
N ASN A 141 7.05 17.17 -29.28
CA ASN A 141 6.48 17.80 -28.08
C ASN A 141 7.53 18.61 -27.28
N THR A 142 8.15 19.61 -27.93
CA THR A 142 9.29 20.37 -27.34
C THR A 142 8.89 21.29 -26.19
N GLY A 143 7.66 21.78 -26.18
CA GLY A 143 7.11 22.57 -25.06
C GLY A 143 6.51 21.74 -23.93
N SER A 144 6.77 20.42 -23.91
CA SER A 144 6.33 19.50 -22.84
C SER A 144 4.82 19.56 -22.56
N LEU A 145 4.00 19.57 -23.60
CA LEU A 145 2.54 19.50 -23.47
C LEU A 145 2.14 18.27 -22.65
N VAL A 146 1.20 18.48 -21.74
CA VAL A 146 0.58 17.44 -20.91
C VAL A 146 -0.94 17.52 -21.08
N LYS A 147 -1.59 16.35 -21.08
CA LYS A 147 -3.04 16.23 -20.94
C LYS A 147 -3.35 15.19 -19.89
N THR A 148 -3.91 15.60 -18.75
CA THR A 148 -4.27 14.69 -17.66
C THR A 148 -5.09 13.50 -18.17
N GLY A 149 -4.69 12.28 -17.83
CA GLY A 149 -5.35 11.07 -18.29
C GLY A 149 -4.98 10.60 -19.70
N SER A 150 -3.96 11.18 -20.33
CA SER A 150 -3.58 10.84 -21.71
C SER A 150 -2.07 10.98 -21.98
N THR A 151 -1.61 10.24 -22.98
CA THR A 151 -0.24 10.27 -23.49
C THR A 151 -0.21 10.95 -24.86
N PHE A 152 0.77 11.84 -25.08
CA PHE A 152 1.00 12.48 -26.39
C PHE A 152 1.42 11.42 -27.42
N ALA A 153 0.64 11.27 -28.49
CA ALA A 153 0.86 10.27 -29.54
C ALA A 153 1.48 10.86 -30.81
N GLY A 154 1.47 12.18 -30.97
CA GLY A 154 1.92 12.88 -32.17
C GLY A 154 1.02 14.08 -32.48
N TRP A 155 1.04 14.50 -33.73
CA TRP A 155 0.23 15.59 -34.26
C TRP A 155 -0.75 15.06 -35.31
N ASN A 156 -1.86 15.75 -35.52
CA ASN A 156 -2.84 15.42 -36.55
C ASN A 156 -3.30 16.69 -37.29
N THR A 157 -3.61 16.58 -38.59
CA THR A 157 -4.10 17.72 -39.37
C THR A 157 -5.57 18.07 -39.10
N ALA A 158 -6.31 17.24 -38.37
CA ALA A 158 -7.67 17.51 -37.94
C ALA A 158 -7.81 17.45 -36.41
N VAL A 159 -8.60 18.36 -35.85
CA VAL A 159 -8.82 18.49 -34.39
C VAL A 159 -9.33 17.20 -33.74
N ASN A 160 -10.14 16.42 -34.46
CA ASN A 160 -10.74 15.17 -34.01
C ASN A 160 -9.87 13.93 -34.27
N GLY A 161 -8.66 14.09 -34.84
CA GLY A 161 -7.76 12.99 -35.17
C GLY A 161 -8.07 12.24 -36.46
N SER A 162 -9.05 12.67 -37.27
CA SER A 162 -9.40 11.99 -38.54
C SER A 162 -8.52 12.39 -39.72
N GLY A 163 -7.59 13.33 -39.52
CA GLY A 163 -6.65 13.78 -40.54
C GLY A 163 -5.41 12.90 -40.61
N THR A 164 -4.39 13.40 -41.29
CA THR A 164 -3.08 12.74 -41.38
C THR A 164 -2.33 12.92 -40.07
N SER A 165 -1.79 11.82 -39.53
CA SER A 165 -1.01 11.84 -38.31
C SER A 165 0.48 12.02 -38.63
N TYR A 166 1.17 12.80 -37.81
CA TYR A 166 2.59 13.06 -37.92
C TYR A 166 3.29 12.90 -36.56
N ALA A 167 4.35 12.10 -36.51
CA ALA A 167 5.27 12.08 -35.38
C ALA A 167 6.26 13.25 -35.46
N GLY A 168 6.96 13.54 -34.35
CA GLY A 168 8.06 14.50 -34.36
C GLY A 168 9.17 14.04 -35.31
N SER A 169 9.79 14.99 -36.00
CA SER A 169 10.82 14.80 -37.04
C SER A 169 10.36 14.17 -38.34
N GLU A 170 9.09 13.78 -38.48
CA GLU A 170 8.53 13.45 -39.80
C GLU A 170 8.43 14.70 -40.67
N THR A 171 8.30 14.50 -41.98
CA THR A 171 8.26 15.58 -42.94
C THR A 171 7.01 15.53 -43.81
N PHE A 172 6.59 16.70 -44.29
CA PHE A 172 5.57 16.82 -45.33
C PHE A 172 5.88 17.97 -46.28
N VAL A 173 5.24 17.96 -47.45
CA VAL A 173 5.40 19.01 -48.46
C VAL A 173 4.35 20.10 -48.25
N MET A 174 4.78 21.36 -48.17
CA MET A 174 3.88 22.48 -47.94
C MET A 174 2.94 22.70 -49.13
N GLY A 175 1.64 22.78 -48.83
CA GLY A 175 0.59 23.04 -49.81
C GLY A 175 0.41 24.52 -50.13
N THR A 176 -0.81 24.89 -50.50
CA THR A 176 -1.20 26.27 -50.84
C THR A 176 -1.94 26.99 -49.71
N ALA A 177 -1.80 26.51 -48.48
CA ALA A 177 -2.47 27.07 -47.30
C ALA A 177 -1.64 26.81 -46.04
N ASN A 178 -1.86 27.65 -45.02
CA ASN A 178 -1.30 27.43 -43.69
C ASN A 178 -1.80 26.11 -43.10
N VAL A 179 -0.94 25.43 -42.34
CA VAL A 179 -1.26 24.16 -41.69
C VAL A 179 -1.33 24.36 -40.18
N THR A 180 -2.38 23.83 -39.57
CA THR A 180 -2.46 23.69 -38.11
C THR A 180 -2.35 22.21 -37.76
N LEU A 181 -1.39 21.89 -36.92
CA LEU A 181 -1.17 20.56 -36.36
C LEU A 181 -1.72 20.51 -34.94
N TYR A 182 -2.68 19.61 -34.72
CA TYR A 182 -3.36 19.43 -33.43
C TYR A 182 -2.72 18.27 -32.68
N ALA A 183 -2.39 18.46 -31.40
CA ALA A 183 -1.84 17.39 -30.58
C ALA A 183 -2.85 16.22 -30.56
N GLN A 184 -2.34 15.03 -30.84
CA GLN A 184 -3.10 13.79 -30.79
C GLN A 184 -2.78 13.07 -29.48
N TRP A 185 -3.84 12.73 -28.75
CA TRP A 185 -3.74 12.18 -27.40
C TRP A 185 -4.32 10.77 -27.38
N THR A 186 -3.58 9.83 -26.80
CA THR A 186 -4.09 8.48 -26.48
C THR A 186 -4.53 8.46 -25.02
N VAL A 187 -5.80 8.14 -24.76
CA VAL A 187 -6.33 8.03 -23.39
C VAL A 187 -5.63 6.88 -22.66
N ASN A 188 -5.15 7.15 -21.44
CA ASN A 188 -4.49 6.14 -20.62
C ASN A 188 -5.53 5.16 -20.06
N PRO A 189 -5.28 3.83 -20.10
CA PRO A 189 -6.17 2.86 -19.48
C PRO A 189 -6.17 3.04 -17.96
N THR A 190 -7.34 2.89 -17.36
CA THR A 190 -7.52 2.92 -15.90
C THR A 190 -8.01 1.58 -15.38
N TYR A 191 -7.73 1.33 -14.10
CA TYR A 191 -8.00 0.08 -13.41
C TYR A 191 -8.65 0.35 -12.06
N THR A 192 -9.41 -0.62 -11.56
CA THR A 192 -10.17 -0.49 -10.30
C THR A 192 -9.70 -1.47 -9.24
N VAL A 193 -10.01 -1.14 -7.99
CA VAL A 193 -9.80 -2.01 -6.83
C VAL A 193 -11.16 -2.40 -6.26
N THR A 194 -11.39 -3.69 -6.08
CA THR A 194 -12.65 -4.23 -5.57
C THR A 194 -12.42 -5.02 -4.29
N TYR A 195 -13.18 -4.73 -3.24
CA TYR A 195 -13.12 -5.47 -1.99
C TYR A 195 -14.22 -6.54 -1.91
N LYS A 196 -13.88 -7.72 -1.39
CA LYS A 196 -14.82 -8.83 -1.17
C LYS A 196 -14.73 -9.33 0.27
N GLY A 197 -15.87 -9.43 0.95
CA GLY A 197 -15.96 -9.80 2.36
C GLY A 197 -15.58 -11.25 2.67
N ASN A 198 -15.42 -12.09 1.63
CA ASN A 198 -14.86 -13.45 1.71
C ASN A 198 -15.54 -14.33 2.79
N GLY A 199 -16.86 -14.45 2.68
CA GLY A 199 -17.68 -15.21 3.63
C GLY A 199 -17.98 -14.48 4.94
N ASN A 200 -18.01 -13.14 4.91
CA ASN A 200 -18.51 -12.34 6.03
C ASN A 200 -19.98 -12.69 6.32
N THR A 201 -20.37 -12.59 7.58
CA THR A 201 -21.75 -12.84 8.04
C THR A 201 -22.51 -11.56 8.37
N GLY A 202 -21.84 -10.40 8.31
CA GLY A 202 -22.45 -9.09 8.49
C GLY A 202 -21.50 -7.95 8.11
N GLY A 203 -21.97 -6.72 8.28
CA GLY A 203 -21.29 -5.51 7.82
C GLY A 203 -21.33 -5.32 6.31
N SER A 204 -20.65 -4.29 5.81
CA SER A 204 -20.52 -3.99 4.38
C SER A 204 -19.05 -3.99 3.95
N VAL A 205 -18.78 -4.40 2.71
CA VAL A 205 -17.43 -4.26 2.15
C VAL A 205 -17.15 -2.79 1.84
N PRO A 206 -15.92 -2.30 2.06
CA PRO A 206 -15.53 -0.98 1.59
C PRO A 206 -15.70 -0.87 0.07
N ALA A 207 -16.12 0.31 -0.40
CA ALA A 207 -16.16 0.62 -1.82
C ALA A 207 -15.00 1.57 -2.15
N ASP A 208 -14.27 1.24 -3.19
CA ASP A 208 -13.31 2.15 -3.82
C ASP A 208 -13.90 2.59 -5.16
N THR A 209 -14.26 3.86 -5.24
CA THR A 209 -14.89 4.46 -6.43
C THR A 209 -13.87 5.10 -7.37
N ASN A 210 -12.58 5.01 -7.05
CA ASN A 210 -11.54 5.62 -7.86
C ASN A 210 -11.18 4.76 -9.07
N SER A 211 -10.64 5.42 -10.08
CA SER A 211 -10.01 4.79 -11.24
C SER A 211 -8.53 5.15 -11.23
N TYR A 212 -7.67 4.15 -11.36
CA TYR A 212 -6.23 4.30 -11.21
C TYR A 212 -5.51 4.02 -12.52
N GLU A 213 -4.66 4.93 -12.96
CA GLU A 213 -3.72 4.64 -14.05
C GLU A 213 -2.63 3.67 -13.58
N LYS A 214 -1.98 3.00 -14.52
CA LYS A 214 -0.79 2.18 -14.23
C LYS A 214 0.26 3.02 -13.51
N GLY A 215 0.81 2.50 -12.41
CA GLY A 215 1.84 3.19 -11.61
C GLY A 215 1.26 4.08 -10.51
N ALA A 216 -0.06 4.32 -10.48
CA ALA A 216 -0.67 5.08 -9.39
C ALA A 216 -0.59 4.31 -8.06
N THR A 217 -0.38 5.04 -6.96
CA THR A 217 -0.38 4.47 -5.61
C THR A 217 -1.81 4.34 -5.11
N VAL A 218 -2.21 3.12 -4.78
CA VAL A 218 -3.48 2.79 -4.13
C VAL A 218 -3.27 2.70 -2.62
N SER A 219 -4.16 3.27 -1.82
CA SER A 219 -4.24 3.06 -0.38
C SER A 219 -5.31 2.03 -0.05
N VAL A 220 -4.93 0.97 0.66
CA VAL A 220 -5.81 -0.14 1.02
C VAL A 220 -6.75 0.29 2.14
N SER A 221 -8.05 0.12 1.92
CA SER A 221 -9.06 0.43 2.93
C SER A 221 -8.92 -0.49 4.15
N GLY A 222 -9.07 0.06 5.35
CA GLY A 222 -9.26 -0.76 6.55
C GLY A 222 -10.65 -1.41 6.58
N ASN A 223 -11.04 -1.94 7.75
CA ASN A 223 -12.38 -2.49 7.96
C ASN A 223 -13.43 -1.40 8.22
N THR A 224 -13.58 -0.45 7.29
CA THR A 224 -14.46 0.74 7.47
C THR A 224 -15.94 0.40 7.47
N GLY A 225 -16.35 -0.64 6.75
CA GLY A 225 -17.74 -1.12 6.73
C GLY A 225 -18.11 -2.07 7.87
N SER A 226 -17.26 -2.17 8.90
CA SER A 226 -17.49 -3.02 10.09
C SER A 226 -17.83 -4.47 9.71
N LEU A 227 -17.08 -5.05 8.78
CA LEU A 227 -17.22 -6.45 8.39
C LEU A 227 -17.05 -7.35 9.62
N VAL A 228 -17.96 -8.30 9.74
CA VAL A 228 -17.94 -9.33 10.77
C VAL A 228 -18.07 -10.71 10.13
N LYS A 229 -17.42 -11.70 10.75
CA LYS A 229 -17.56 -13.11 10.42
C LYS A 229 -17.66 -13.91 11.72
N THR A 230 -18.77 -14.63 11.89
CA THR A 230 -19.03 -15.40 13.12
C THR A 230 -17.88 -16.37 13.40
N GLY A 231 -17.31 -16.31 14.61
CA GLY A 231 -16.17 -17.14 15.01
C GLY A 231 -14.83 -16.73 14.40
N SER A 232 -14.69 -15.49 13.91
CA SER A 232 -13.43 -14.98 13.37
C SER A 232 -13.27 -13.47 13.56
N THR A 233 -12.02 -13.00 13.57
CA THR A 233 -11.66 -11.58 13.51
C THR A 233 -11.09 -11.25 12.14
N PHE A 234 -11.31 -10.01 11.70
CA PHE A 234 -10.74 -9.49 10.46
C PHE A 234 -9.22 -9.33 10.63
N ALA A 235 -8.44 -9.98 9.76
CA ALA A 235 -6.98 -10.01 9.83
C ALA A 235 -6.30 -9.12 8.78
N GLY A 236 -7.06 -8.58 7.83
CA GLY A 236 -6.55 -7.80 6.70
C GLY A 236 -7.17 -8.24 5.39
N TRP A 237 -6.54 -7.85 4.28
CA TRP A 237 -6.93 -8.20 2.92
C TRP A 237 -5.88 -9.09 2.26
N ASN A 238 -6.27 -9.84 1.24
CA ASN A 238 -5.33 -10.61 0.42
C ASN A 238 -5.78 -10.62 -1.04
N THR A 239 -4.82 -10.69 -1.97
CA THR A 239 -5.13 -10.72 -3.42
C THR A 239 -5.74 -12.04 -3.90
N ALA A 240 -5.71 -13.09 -3.06
CA ALA A 240 -6.38 -14.36 -3.32
C ALA A 240 -7.36 -14.70 -2.19
N ALA A 241 -8.53 -15.23 -2.55
CA ALA A 241 -9.58 -15.57 -1.58
C ALA A 241 -9.12 -16.60 -0.53
N ASN A 242 -8.27 -17.55 -0.93
CA ASN A 242 -7.70 -18.60 -0.09
C ASN A 242 -6.48 -18.13 0.74
N GLY A 243 -6.07 -16.87 0.63
CA GLY A 243 -4.93 -16.32 1.37
C GLY A 243 -3.55 -16.63 0.77
N SER A 244 -3.45 -17.29 -0.39
CA SER A 244 -2.16 -17.59 -1.03
C SER A 244 -1.54 -16.41 -1.79
N GLY A 245 -2.25 -15.29 -1.88
CA GLY A 245 -1.78 -14.08 -2.53
C GLY A 245 -1.00 -13.17 -1.58
N THR A 246 -0.83 -11.92 -1.97
CA THR A 246 -0.18 -10.88 -1.17
C THR A 246 -1.15 -10.34 -0.14
N SER A 247 -0.73 -10.30 1.12
CA SER A 247 -1.53 -9.74 2.22
C SER A 247 -1.30 -8.24 2.35
N TYR A 248 -2.38 -7.53 2.67
CA TYR A 248 -2.38 -6.08 2.92
C TYR A 248 -3.15 -5.74 4.19
N ALA A 249 -2.54 -4.98 5.09
CA ALA A 249 -3.23 -4.35 6.21
C ALA A 249 -3.95 -3.06 5.76
N GLY A 250 -4.87 -2.56 6.58
CA GLY A 250 -5.49 -1.27 6.33
C GLY A 250 -4.46 -0.13 6.33
N SER A 251 -4.63 0.83 5.43
CA SER A 251 -3.73 1.97 5.18
C SER A 251 -2.37 1.62 4.56
N GLU A 252 -2.08 0.35 4.30
CA GLU A 252 -0.94 -0.01 3.45
C GLU A 252 -1.19 0.43 2.01
N THR A 253 -0.12 0.53 1.23
CA THR A 253 -0.21 0.98 -0.16
C THR A 253 0.37 -0.05 -1.11
N PHE A 254 -0.11 -0.03 -2.35
CA PHE A 254 0.51 -0.76 -3.46
C PHE A 254 0.43 0.05 -4.75
N VAL A 255 1.26 -0.31 -5.72
CA VAL A 255 1.30 0.35 -7.04
C VAL A 255 0.39 -0.39 -8.01
N MET A 256 -0.49 0.36 -8.69
CA MET A 256 -1.44 -0.22 -9.64
C MET A 256 -0.73 -0.78 -10.88
N GLY A 257 -1.07 -2.02 -11.24
CA GLY A 257 -0.52 -2.72 -12.38
C GLY A 257 -1.27 -2.45 -13.69
N THR A 258 -1.36 -3.46 -14.53
CA THR A 258 -2.08 -3.43 -15.83
C THR A 258 -3.40 -4.20 -15.81
N ALA A 259 -3.96 -4.44 -14.62
CA ALA A 259 -5.23 -5.13 -14.44
C ALA A 259 -5.93 -4.67 -13.17
N ASN A 260 -7.24 -4.87 -13.11
CA ASN A 260 -8.04 -4.64 -11.90
C ASN A 260 -7.59 -5.56 -10.77
N VAL A 261 -7.63 -5.06 -9.53
CA VAL A 261 -7.24 -5.81 -8.33
C VAL A 261 -8.48 -6.14 -7.52
N THR A 262 -8.61 -7.40 -7.09
CA THR A 262 -9.61 -7.79 -6.10
C THR A 262 -8.93 -8.16 -4.79
N LEU A 263 -9.36 -7.53 -3.71
CA LEU A 263 -8.89 -7.77 -2.35
C LEU A 263 -9.97 -8.53 -1.56
N TYR A 264 -9.60 -9.68 -1.02
CA TYR A 264 -10.46 -10.57 -0.26
C TYR A 264 -10.16 -10.44 1.22
N ALA A 265 -11.19 -10.23 2.05
CA ALA A 265 -11.03 -10.18 3.49
C ALA A 265 -10.42 -11.49 3.99
N GLN A 266 -9.39 -11.39 4.81
CA GLN A 266 -8.79 -12.51 5.50
C GLN A 266 -9.27 -12.53 6.94
N TRP A 267 -9.52 -13.74 7.41
CA TRP A 267 -10.18 -13.97 8.68
C TRP A 267 -9.31 -14.88 9.53
N LYS A 268 -9.12 -14.51 10.79
CA LYS A 268 -8.44 -15.32 11.78
C LYS A 268 -9.49 -15.93 12.71
N ASN A 269 -9.54 -17.26 12.80
CA ASN A 269 -10.51 -17.94 13.67
C ASN A 269 -10.36 -17.44 15.11
N THR A 270 -11.49 -17.33 15.81
CA THR A 270 -11.51 -17.06 17.24
C THR A 270 -12.05 -18.25 18.02
N TYR A 271 -11.54 -18.39 19.23
CA TYR A 271 -11.95 -19.41 20.18
C TYR A 271 -12.32 -18.75 21.51
N THR A 272 -13.23 -19.39 22.24
CA THR A 272 -13.58 -19.02 23.60
C THR A 272 -12.57 -19.66 24.55
N LEU A 273 -11.93 -18.84 25.37
CA LEU A 273 -11.15 -19.25 26.51
C LEU A 273 -11.96 -19.06 27.78
N SER A 274 -12.30 -20.16 28.44
CA SER A 274 -12.92 -20.16 29.76
C SER A 274 -11.88 -20.37 30.85
N ILE A 275 -11.82 -19.45 31.80
CA ILE A 275 -11.03 -19.60 33.03
C ILE A 275 -11.94 -20.08 34.14
N VAL A 276 -11.53 -21.18 34.77
CA VAL A 276 -12.15 -21.72 35.98
C VAL A 276 -11.08 -21.89 37.06
N TYR A 277 -11.50 -22.06 38.31
CA TYR A 277 -10.59 -22.39 39.40
C TYR A 277 -11.15 -23.49 40.28
N VAL A 278 -10.24 -24.20 40.96
CA VAL A 278 -10.57 -25.24 41.95
C VAL A 278 -9.74 -25.01 43.21
N ILE A 279 -10.38 -25.11 44.38
CA ILE A 279 -9.74 -25.10 45.70
C ILE A 279 -9.75 -26.55 46.21
N GLY A 280 -8.58 -27.14 46.44
CA GLY A 280 -8.47 -28.53 46.90
C GLY A 280 -9.16 -29.54 45.97
N SER A 281 -10.05 -30.36 46.51
CA SER A 281 -10.85 -31.35 45.76
C SER A 281 -12.26 -30.86 45.38
N GLY A 282 -12.50 -29.55 45.44
CA GLY A 282 -13.81 -28.96 45.12
C GLY A 282 -14.17 -29.04 43.64
N LEU A 283 -15.41 -28.66 43.31
CA LEU A 283 -15.86 -28.53 41.92
C LEU A 283 -15.24 -27.27 41.27
N PRO A 284 -14.96 -27.30 39.95
CA PRO A 284 -14.53 -26.10 39.22
C PRO A 284 -15.57 -24.99 39.29
N VAL A 285 -15.13 -23.78 39.62
CA VAL A 285 -15.96 -22.57 39.59
C VAL A 285 -15.50 -21.67 38.44
N LYS A 286 -16.46 -21.21 37.63
CA LYS A 286 -16.20 -20.30 36.51
C LYS A 286 -15.77 -18.92 37.03
N ASP A 287 -14.69 -18.41 36.45
CA ASP A 287 -14.19 -17.04 36.69
C ASP A 287 -14.65 -16.11 35.56
N ARG A 288 -14.15 -16.34 34.34
CA ARG A 288 -14.41 -15.48 33.17
C ARG A 288 -14.24 -16.24 31.86
N ASP A 289 -14.87 -15.71 30.82
CA ASP A 289 -14.61 -16.09 29.44
C ASP A 289 -13.88 -14.96 28.71
N SER A 290 -13.12 -15.29 27.68
CA SER A 290 -12.47 -14.34 26.79
C SER A 290 -12.44 -14.89 25.38
N VAL A 291 -12.67 -14.04 24.38
CA VAL A 291 -12.50 -14.41 22.97
C VAL A 291 -11.06 -14.15 22.58
N VAL A 292 -10.42 -15.17 21.99
CA VAL A 292 -9.00 -15.16 21.68
C VAL A 292 -8.80 -15.62 20.23
N ASN A 293 -7.91 -14.98 19.48
CA ASN A 293 -7.63 -15.45 18.12
C ASN A 293 -6.77 -16.71 18.16
N HIS A 294 -7.02 -17.62 17.23
CA HIS A 294 -6.23 -18.83 17.03
C HIS A 294 -4.74 -18.51 16.87
N GLY A 295 -3.88 -19.17 17.66
CA GLY A 295 -2.43 -19.01 17.59
C GLY A 295 -1.89 -17.73 18.24
N ASP A 296 -2.73 -16.84 18.77
CA ASP A 296 -2.24 -15.73 19.60
C ASP A 296 -1.65 -16.26 20.91
N THR A 297 -0.52 -15.69 21.32
CA THR A 297 0.02 -15.90 22.67
C THR A 297 -0.57 -14.85 23.59
N ILE A 298 -1.40 -15.28 24.53
CA ILE A 298 -2.02 -14.38 25.51
C ILE A 298 -1.47 -14.65 26.91
N ARG A 299 -1.64 -13.68 27.83
CA ARG A 299 -1.37 -13.88 29.26
C ARG A 299 -2.68 -14.09 30.01
N VAL A 300 -2.74 -15.15 30.81
CA VAL A 300 -3.83 -15.45 31.74
C VAL A 300 -3.33 -15.29 33.17
N THR A 301 -4.06 -14.55 33.99
CA THR A 301 -3.70 -14.35 35.41
C THR A 301 -4.66 -15.14 36.28
N ALA A 302 -4.11 -15.85 37.27
CA ALA A 302 -4.88 -16.67 38.18
C ALA A 302 -5.75 -15.75 39.04
N PRO A 303 -7.02 -16.09 39.32
CA PRO A 303 -7.88 -15.25 40.16
C PRO A 303 -7.23 -14.93 41.50
N THR A 304 -7.16 -13.65 41.87
CA THR A 304 -6.59 -13.27 43.17
C THR A 304 -7.52 -13.72 44.28
N ARG A 305 -7.05 -14.63 45.12
CA ARG A 305 -7.79 -15.13 46.29
C ARG A 305 -6.96 -14.86 47.53
N SER A 306 -7.54 -14.10 48.47
CA SER A 306 -6.87 -13.54 49.66
C SER A 306 -6.36 -14.58 50.68
N SER A 307 -6.41 -15.87 50.36
CA SER A 307 -6.16 -16.96 51.31
C SER A 307 -5.88 -18.33 50.64
N SER A 308 -5.40 -18.41 49.40
CA SER A 308 -5.06 -19.70 48.78
C SER A 308 -3.80 -19.65 47.91
N GLY A 309 -2.85 -20.57 48.15
CA GLY A 309 -1.61 -20.69 47.38
C GLY A 309 -1.88 -21.27 45.99
N PHE A 310 -1.66 -20.49 44.93
CA PHE A 310 -1.74 -20.97 43.56
C PHE A 310 -0.68 -22.05 43.29
N ILE A 311 -1.07 -23.14 42.67
CA ILE A 311 -0.18 -24.28 42.35
C ILE A 311 0.19 -24.24 40.87
N LYS A 312 -0.80 -24.37 39.99
CA LYS A 312 -0.59 -24.44 38.54
C LYS A 312 -1.88 -24.23 37.74
N TRP A 313 -1.69 -23.94 36.47
CA TRP A 313 -2.69 -24.04 35.42
C TRP A 313 -2.79 -25.46 34.88
N LYS A 314 -4.01 -25.89 34.59
CA LYS A 314 -4.32 -27.15 33.90
C LYS A 314 -5.26 -26.89 32.74
N ILE A 315 -4.94 -27.42 31.56
CA ILE A 315 -5.90 -27.50 30.45
C ILE A 315 -6.92 -28.57 30.80
N THR A 316 -8.19 -28.16 30.84
CA THR A 316 -9.31 -29.00 31.28
C THR A 316 -10.06 -29.56 30.09
N THR A 317 -10.26 -28.73 29.08
CA THR A 317 -10.86 -29.09 27.79
C THR A 317 -10.19 -28.30 26.67
N GLY A 318 -10.30 -28.79 25.45
CA GLY A 318 -9.76 -28.13 24.26
C GLY A 318 -8.26 -28.35 24.06
N SER A 319 -7.71 -27.66 23.06
CA SER A 319 -6.28 -27.76 22.70
C SER A 319 -5.59 -26.39 22.86
N ALA A 320 -4.64 -26.34 23.78
CA ALA A 320 -3.78 -25.18 24.01
C ALA A 320 -2.38 -25.61 24.44
N VAL A 321 -1.43 -24.68 24.38
CA VAL A 321 -0.07 -24.85 24.88
C VAL A 321 0.15 -23.86 26.02
N LEU A 322 0.40 -24.37 27.23
CA LEU A 322 0.84 -23.57 28.38
C LEU A 322 2.36 -23.46 28.34
N LEU A 323 2.89 -22.24 28.27
CA LEU A 323 4.34 -22.01 28.21
C LEU A 323 4.98 -21.98 29.61
N ASP A 324 4.21 -21.66 30.65
CA ASP A 324 4.66 -21.47 32.04
C ASP A 324 3.52 -21.77 33.04
N SER A 325 3.12 -23.04 33.13
CA SER A 325 1.94 -23.46 33.88
C SER A 325 1.96 -23.16 35.39
N THR A 326 3.11 -22.90 36.01
CA THR A 326 3.23 -22.58 37.45
C THR A 326 3.30 -21.07 37.73
N SER A 327 3.22 -20.23 36.71
CA SER A 327 3.17 -18.78 36.88
C SER A 327 1.77 -18.31 37.24
N LEU A 328 1.65 -17.41 38.22
CA LEU A 328 0.41 -16.68 38.50
C LEU A 328 -0.11 -15.91 37.27
N SER A 329 0.80 -15.47 36.39
CA SER A 329 0.47 -14.89 35.08
C SER A 329 1.13 -15.72 34.00
N ALA A 330 0.40 -16.71 33.48
CA ALA A 330 0.91 -17.67 32.52
C ALA A 330 0.64 -17.23 31.07
N LYS A 331 1.56 -17.50 30.17
CA LYS A 331 1.38 -17.40 28.73
C LYS A 331 0.77 -18.70 28.18
N VAL A 332 -0.27 -18.53 27.36
CA VAL A 332 -0.98 -19.63 26.70
C VAL A 332 -1.22 -19.32 25.23
N VAL A 333 -1.13 -20.35 24.39
CA VAL A 333 -1.47 -20.30 22.95
C VAL A 333 -2.62 -21.26 22.68
N LEU A 334 -3.73 -20.77 22.15
CA LEU A 334 -4.85 -21.63 21.77
C LEU A 334 -4.61 -22.22 20.37
N THR A 335 -4.56 -23.54 20.29
CA THR A 335 -4.18 -24.24 19.05
C THR A 335 -5.39 -24.75 18.28
N SER A 336 -6.48 -25.15 18.94
CA SER A 336 -7.72 -25.55 18.26
C SER A 336 -8.92 -25.58 19.19
N GLY A 337 -10.03 -24.99 18.73
CA GLY A 337 -11.32 -24.97 19.42
C GLY A 337 -11.33 -24.18 20.73
N ASP A 338 -12.50 -24.16 21.37
CA ASP A 338 -12.68 -23.54 22.69
C ASP A 338 -11.89 -24.29 23.77
N VAL A 339 -11.30 -23.54 24.70
CA VAL A 339 -10.39 -24.06 25.73
C VAL A 339 -10.86 -23.67 27.11
N THR A 340 -10.83 -24.62 28.05
CA THR A 340 -11.02 -24.33 29.48
C THR A 340 -9.72 -24.52 30.23
N LEU A 341 -9.23 -23.47 30.90
CA LEU A 341 -8.09 -23.54 31.81
C LEU A 341 -8.56 -23.49 33.26
N THR A 342 -8.08 -24.44 34.08
CA THR A 342 -8.30 -24.46 35.52
C THR A 342 -7.07 -23.94 36.26
N ALA A 343 -7.24 -22.90 37.07
CA ALA A 343 -6.28 -22.53 38.11
C ALA A 343 -6.49 -23.41 39.35
N VAL A 344 -5.46 -24.14 39.76
CA VAL A 344 -5.53 -25.07 40.92
C VAL A 344 -4.86 -24.41 42.13
N TYR A 345 -5.56 -24.41 43.27
CA TYR A 345 -5.10 -23.84 44.52
C TYR A 345 -4.99 -24.88 45.64
N ASP A 346 -4.02 -24.68 46.53
CA ASP A 346 -3.87 -25.46 47.76
C ASP A 346 -5.02 -25.14 48.75
N PRO A 347 -5.70 -26.15 49.32
CA PRO A 347 -6.74 -25.95 50.33
C PRO A 347 -6.24 -25.34 51.66
N ALA A 348 -4.93 -25.24 51.90
CA ALA A 348 -4.38 -25.02 53.25
C ALA A 348 -4.31 -23.56 53.77
N THR A 349 -4.91 -22.55 53.13
CA THR A 349 -4.68 -21.14 53.53
C THR A 349 -5.92 -20.36 53.98
N GLU A 350 -7.08 -20.99 54.11
CA GLU A 350 -8.33 -20.31 54.55
C GLU A 350 -8.52 -20.18 56.07
N ILE A 351 -7.58 -20.64 56.91
CA ILE A 351 -7.78 -20.68 58.38
C ILE A 351 -6.83 -19.74 59.17
N LEU A 352 -5.80 -19.14 58.57
CA LEU A 352 -4.72 -18.50 59.36
C LEU A 352 -4.83 -17.00 59.65
N ASN A 353 -5.87 -16.29 59.19
CA ASN A 353 -5.94 -14.82 59.37
C ASN A 353 -6.95 -14.33 60.43
N GLN A 354 -7.43 -15.20 61.33
CA GLN A 354 -8.25 -14.78 62.47
C GLN A 354 -7.91 -15.46 63.80
N ALA A 355 -6.71 -16.04 63.95
CA ALA A 355 -6.24 -16.54 65.23
C ALA A 355 -5.31 -15.50 65.89
N HIS A 356 -5.87 -14.75 66.84
CA HIS A 356 -5.12 -13.93 67.78
C HIS A 356 -3.97 -14.74 68.43
N SER A 357 -2.83 -14.06 68.59
CA SER A 357 -1.62 -14.44 69.34
C SER A 357 -1.82 -15.43 70.51
N LEU A 358 -1.10 -16.57 70.48
CA LEU A 358 -0.80 -17.38 71.67
C LEU A 358 0.70 -17.72 71.76
N PRO A 359 1.26 -17.81 72.98
CA PRO A 359 2.68 -17.64 73.26
C PRO A 359 3.51 -18.90 73.02
N SER A 360 4.75 -18.66 72.59
CA SER A 360 5.83 -19.62 72.39
C SER A 360 6.40 -20.13 73.72
N ALA A 361 6.03 -21.34 74.16
CA ALA A 361 6.87 -22.17 75.05
C ALA A 361 6.30 -23.60 75.18
N PHE A 362 6.98 -24.58 74.59
CA PHE A 362 6.96 -25.97 75.07
C PHE A 362 8.35 -26.22 75.66
N ASP A 363 8.46 -26.34 76.99
CA ASP A 363 9.72 -26.71 77.64
C ASP A 363 9.80 -28.24 77.81
N PHE A 364 10.86 -28.83 77.25
CA PHE A 364 11.17 -30.25 77.41
C PHE A 364 12.33 -30.42 78.40
N SER A 365 12.21 -31.35 79.36
CA SER A 365 13.32 -31.75 80.25
C SER A 365 13.57 -33.26 80.13
N PHE A 366 14.85 -33.66 80.06
CA PHE A 366 15.29 -35.03 79.75
C PHE A 366 16.03 -35.68 80.92
N ASN A 367 15.76 -36.96 81.20
CA ASN A 367 16.70 -37.85 81.91
C ASN A 367 16.76 -39.23 81.22
N THR A 368 17.80 -40.01 81.51
CA THR A 368 18.19 -41.22 80.75
C THR A 368 17.26 -42.43 80.91
N ALA A 369 16.15 -42.32 81.64
CA ALA A 369 15.21 -43.43 81.85
C ALA A 369 13.72 -43.04 81.68
N SER A 370 13.40 -41.77 81.51
CA SER A 370 12.02 -41.30 81.34
C SER A 370 11.98 -39.95 80.63
N PHE A 371 10.92 -39.70 79.86
CA PHE A 371 10.62 -38.37 79.38
C PHE A 371 9.28 -37.89 79.94
N SER A 372 9.23 -36.60 80.25
CA SER A 372 8.00 -35.91 80.68
C SER A 372 7.66 -34.87 79.64
N ILE A 373 6.40 -34.86 79.18
CA ILE A 373 5.86 -33.79 78.35
C ILE A 373 4.88 -32.99 79.21
N GLN A 374 5.07 -31.68 79.27
CA GLN A 374 4.08 -30.77 79.80
C GLN A 374 3.16 -30.30 78.67
N ILE A 375 1.86 -30.51 78.83
CA ILE A 375 0.85 -30.09 77.86
C ILE A 375 -0.03 -29.02 78.52
N ALA A 376 -0.14 -27.87 77.88
CA ALA A 376 -1.13 -26.86 78.24
C ALA A 376 -2.43 -27.14 77.48
N VAL A 377 -3.52 -27.42 78.21
CA VAL A 377 -4.86 -27.59 77.62
C VAL A 377 -5.57 -26.23 77.70
N PRO A 378 -5.78 -25.52 76.58
CA PRO A 378 -6.46 -24.23 76.60
C PRO A 378 -7.95 -24.40 76.90
N ARG A 379 -8.56 -23.35 77.46
CA ARG A 379 -10.02 -23.31 77.64
C ARG A 379 -10.70 -23.13 76.29
N VAL A 380 -11.45 -24.14 75.85
CA VAL A 380 -12.23 -24.10 74.60
C VAL A 380 -13.66 -23.65 74.91
N THR A 381 -14.09 -22.52 74.37
CA THR A 381 -15.45 -21.99 74.60
C THR A 381 -16.48 -22.90 73.92
N GLY A 382 -17.49 -23.37 74.66
CA GLY A 382 -18.55 -24.25 74.15
C GLY A 382 -18.38 -25.75 74.44
N TYR A 383 -17.27 -26.17 75.04
CA TYR A 383 -17.01 -27.56 75.43
C TYR A 383 -16.54 -27.63 76.90
N SER A 384 -17.03 -28.61 77.67
CA SER A 384 -16.71 -28.78 79.10
C SER A 384 -15.48 -29.64 79.38
N SER A 385 -15.01 -30.41 78.39
CA SER A 385 -13.81 -31.26 78.50
C SER A 385 -13.18 -31.50 77.13
N VAL A 386 -11.88 -31.85 77.11
CA VAL A 386 -11.14 -32.24 75.90
C VAL A 386 -10.52 -33.62 76.09
N THR A 387 -10.63 -34.49 75.09
CA THR A 387 -9.94 -35.79 75.09
C THR A 387 -8.55 -35.62 74.49
N VAL A 388 -7.53 -36.15 75.17
CA VAL A 388 -6.13 -36.06 74.74
C VAL A 388 -5.59 -37.44 74.46
N CYS A 389 -5.15 -37.66 73.23
CA CYS A 389 -4.49 -38.89 72.80
C CYS A 389 -3.01 -38.61 72.50
N VAL A 390 -2.12 -39.31 73.20
CA VAL A 390 -0.68 -39.27 72.94
C VAL A 390 -0.24 -40.65 72.45
N ARG A 391 0.35 -40.70 71.25
CA ARG A 391 0.92 -41.92 70.65
C ARG A 391 2.40 -41.75 70.39
N LEU A 392 3.15 -42.80 70.73
CA LEU A 392 4.57 -42.96 70.39
C LEU A 392 4.70 -43.96 69.26
N TYR A 393 5.59 -43.68 68.32
CA TYR A 393 5.85 -44.54 67.16
C TYR A 393 7.35 -44.87 67.03
N ASP A 394 7.65 -46.01 66.41
CA ASP A 394 9.01 -46.31 65.91
C ASP A 394 9.26 -45.65 64.54
N LEU A 395 10.49 -45.74 64.04
CA LEU A 395 10.91 -45.20 62.75
C LEU A 395 10.19 -45.82 61.54
N SER A 396 9.56 -46.98 61.71
CA SER A 396 8.75 -47.66 60.68
C SER A 396 7.27 -47.27 60.71
N GLY A 397 6.88 -46.42 61.67
CA GLY A 397 5.49 -45.98 61.86
C GLY A 397 4.63 -46.94 62.67
N ARG A 398 5.22 -47.93 63.38
CA ARG A 398 4.48 -48.79 64.31
C ARG A 398 4.28 -48.10 65.65
N ILE A 399 3.10 -48.24 66.26
CA ILE A 399 2.80 -47.67 67.59
C ILE A 399 3.56 -48.45 68.66
N LEU A 400 4.38 -47.76 69.43
CA LEU A 400 5.12 -48.30 70.57
C LEU A 400 4.34 -48.17 71.88
N CYS A 401 3.56 -47.10 72.03
CA CYS A 401 2.73 -46.84 73.21
C CYS A 401 1.61 -45.85 72.87
N GLU A 402 0.43 -46.06 73.43
CA GLU A 402 -0.70 -45.13 73.35
C GLU A 402 -1.23 -44.86 74.76
N ARG A 403 -1.47 -43.59 75.07
CA ARG A 403 -2.22 -43.19 76.26
C ARG A 403 -3.33 -42.25 75.87
N ILE A 404 -4.55 -42.62 76.23
CA ILE A 404 -5.75 -41.81 76.05
C ILE A 404 -6.19 -41.38 77.44
N ASN A 405 -6.16 -40.08 77.70
CA ASN A 405 -6.86 -39.51 78.84
C ASN A 405 -8.12 -38.84 78.31
N THR A 406 -9.25 -39.45 78.60
CA THR A 406 -10.56 -38.86 78.33
C THR A 406 -10.88 -37.84 79.42
N GLU A 407 -11.29 -36.64 79.02
CA GLU A 407 -11.84 -35.58 79.87
C GLU A 407 -10.85 -34.77 80.73
N LEU A 408 -9.86 -34.13 80.11
CA LEU A 408 -9.04 -33.13 80.81
C LEU A 408 -9.73 -31.75 80.78
N SER A 409 -9.77 -31.08 81.93
CA SER A 409 -10.16 -29.67 82.08
C SER A 409 -9.02 -28.74 81.66
N ALA A 410 -9.29 -27.44 81.50
CA ALA A 410 -8.24 -26.47 81.20
C ALA A 410 -7.17 -26.43 82.32
N GLY A 411 -5.89 -26.52 81.95
CA GLY A 411 -4.79 -26.60 82.92
C GLY A 411 -3.49 -27.14 82.32
N TYR A 412 -2.46 -27.24 83.16
CA TYR A 412 -1.17 -27.83 82.81
C TYR A 412 -1.07 -29.26 83.34
N TYR A 413 -0.69 -30.20 82.46
CA TYR A 413 -0.57 -31.61 82.81
C TYR A 413 0.81 -32.13 82.46
N ASN A 414 1.40 -32.92 83.37
CA ASN A 414 2.65 -33.64 83.13
C ASN A 414 2.32 -35.09 82.77
N LEU A 415 2.62 -35.50 81.53
CA LEU A 415 2.58 -36.90 81.14
C LEU A 415 3.97 -37.51 81.29
N LYS A 416 4.09 -38.55 82.13
CA LYS A 416 5.28 -39.38 82.25
C LYS A 416 5.11 -40.65 81.43
N LEU A 417 6.06 -40.92 80.54
CA LEU A 417 6.07 -42.10 79.67
C LEU A 417 7.42 -42.83 79.88
N SER A 418 7.36 -44.12 80.18
CA SER A 418 8.53 -44.99 80.36
C SER A 418 8.55 -46.06 79.28
N SER A 419 9.61 -46.15 78.49
CA SER A 419 9.84 -47.28 77.58
C SER A 419 10.74 -48.31 78.28
N GLY A 420 10.34 -49.58 78.26
CA GLY A 420 11.23 -50.68 78.64
C GLY A 420 12.32 -50.84 77.58
N ASN A 421 13.56 -50.56 77.97
CA ASN A 421 14.84 -50.81 77.28
C ASN A 421 14.91 -50.75 75.74
N ASN A 422 15.79 -49.86 75.29
CA ASN A 422 16.43 -49.73 73.97
C ASN A 422 15.69 -48.92 72.89
N GLY A 423 16.03 -47.63 72.83
CA GLY A 423 16.42 -46.98 71.57
C GLY A 423 15.33 -46.28 70.74
N ILE A 424 15.40 -44.95 70.75
CA ILE A 424 14.75 -43.97 69.84
C ILE A 424 13.23 -43.81 70.05
N MET A 425 12.82 -42.62 70.50
CA MET A 425 11.42 -42.26 70.75
C MET A 425 10.98 -41.13 69.80
N TRP A 426 9.86 -41.32 69.09
CA TRP A 426 9.20 -40.28 68.28
C TRP A 426 7.77 -40.07 68.78
N GLY A 427 7.32 -38.81 68.87
CA GLY A 427 5.97 -38.47 69.30
C GLY A 427 5.22 -37.59 68.29
N ILE A 428 3.91 -37.85 68.14
CA ILE A 428 2.95 -36.90 67.58
C ILE A 428 1.78 -36.82 68.58
N CYS A 429 1.41 -35.61 68.98
CA CYS A 429 0.19 -35.33 69.71
C CYS A 429 -0.94 -35.04 68.71
N ARG A 430 -2.12 -35.63 68.93
CA ARG A 430 -3.37 -35.29 68.24
C ARG A 430 -4.40 -34.85 69.28
N MET A 431 -5.06 -33.73 69.02
CA MET A 431 -6.23 -33.28 69.76
C MET A 431 -7.33 -32.88 68.77
N ASP A 432 -8.51 -33.48 68.88
CA ASP A 432 -9.72 -32.98 68.24
C ASP A 432 -10.96 -33.14 69.13
N ALA A 433 -11.88 -32.19 68.97
CA ALA A 433 -13.31 -32.46 68.88
C ALA A 433 -13.91 -31.80 67.61
N ALA A 434 -13.30 -30.73 67.07
CA ALA A 434 -13.51 -30.24 65.69
C ALA A 434 -12.35 -29.32 65.20
N GLY A 435 -11.09 -29.72 65.44
CA GLY A 435 -9.92 -29.10 64.81
C GLY A 435 -8.89 -28.48 65.75
N PHE A 436 -7.80 -29.21 66.01
CA PHE A 436 -6.44 -28.71 66.20
C PHE A 436 -5.45 -29.82 65.77
N SER A 437 -5.19 -29.95 64.47
CA SER A 437 -4.15 -30.86 63.96
C SER A 437 -2.82 -30.11 63.81
N LYS A 438 -2.10 -29.87 64.91
CA LYS A 438 -0.69 -29.45 64.80
C LYS A 438 0.20 -30.69 64.88
N THR A 439 0.87 -31.00 63.78
CA THR A 439 1.93 -32.01 63.73
C THR A 439 3.26 -31.28 63.71
N GLU A 440 4.02 -31.31 64.81
CA GLU A 440 5.43 -30.89 64.77
C GLU A 440 6.32 -32.14 64.77
N LYS A 441 7.17 -32.25 63.75
CA LYS A 441 8.21 -33.29 63.68
C LYS A 441 9.46 -32.73 64.36
N VAL A 442 9.85 -33.29 65.50
CA VAL A 442 11.16 -33.00 66.12
C VAL A 442 12.08 -34.18 65.86
N LEU A 443 13.15 -33.95 65.09
CA LEU A 443 14.19 -34.95 64.82
C LEU A 443 15.18 -34.98 65.99
N LEU A 444 15.15 -36.03 66.80
CA LEU A 444 16.12 -36.23 67.88
C LEU A 444 17.28 -37.09 67.37
N LYS A 445 18.45 -36.48 67.14
CA LYS A 445 19.73 -37.19 66.98
C LYS A 445 20.41 -37.29 68.34
N ARG A 446 21.17 -38.37 68.56
CA ARG A 446 22.03 -38.55 69.74
C ARG A 446 23.00 -37.38 69.91
#